data_AF-A0A952NV26-F1
#
_entry.id   AF-A0A952NV26-F1
#
_cell.length_a   1.000
_cell.length_b   1.000
_cell.length_c   1.000
_cell.angle_alpha   90.00
_cell.angle_beta   90.00
_cell.angle_gamma   90.00
#
_symmetry.space_group_name_H-M   'P 1'
#
loop_
_entity.id
_entity.type
_entity.pdbx_description
1 polymer ?
#
loop_
_entity_poly.entity_id
_entity_poly.type
_entity_poly.pdbx_seq_one_letter_code
_entity_poly.pdbx_strand_id
1 'polypeptide(L)'
;MLVLPLVLAFQNCASPQMEFAEAKLGSLGVCEGVSCELTPLTFKPAVTTILIAMGDESDDQLVVDGASAQLVAETVVRYSSPVLNPKILLVVDRGAATEDPEDTRYVRDVLLKRYDVTVVDEPAGGMALPDIEKYDLIWHNNPGVPMSSKNTMNAYLGFKGGVILQGDDLTYGSGFSMEALTGLRHIDNGTSVTCGGRSYHHDNNGGESYRVTLDAGKITGEVSDLIEFRYGNDIDNSSPARPDLMILAYAQGGPSACTEKRPAIVRYEKD
;
A
#
# COMPACT_ATOMS: atom_id res chain seq x y z
N MET A 1 56.22 4.50 -29.29
CA MET A 1 55.19 3.90 -28.40
C MET A 1 54.94 4.89 -27.28
N LEU A 2 53.83 5.64 -27.38
CA LEU A 2 53.32 6.49 -26.31
C LEU A 2 51.80 6.25 -26.29
N VAL A 3 51.30 5.76 -25.17
CA VAL A 3 49.89 5.45 -24.93
C VAL A 3 49.23 6.72 -24.38
N LEU A 4 48.22 7.23 -25.09
CA LEU A 4 47.31 8.28 -24.60
C LEU A 4 46.14 7.59 -23.86
N PRO A 5 45.76 8.01 -22.64
CA PRO A 5 44.48 7.61 -22.08
C PRO A 5 43.37 8.55 -22.56
N LEU A 6 42.33 7.95 -23.14
CA LEU A 6 41.06 8.56 -23.47
C LEU A 6 40.29 8.83 -22.17
N VAL A 7 40.13 10.10 -21.80
CA VAL A 7 39.23 10.51 -20.71
C VAL A 7 37.83 10.67 -21.31
N LEU A 8 36.96 9.71 -21.02
CA LEU A 8 35.52 9.81 -21.28
C LEU A 8 34.89 10.60 -20.13
N ALA A 9 34.56 11.86 -20.38
CA ALA A 9 33.68 12.65 -19.53
C ALA A 9 32.24 12.19 -19.77
N PHE A 10 31.62 11.52 -18.79
CA PHE A 10 30.17 11.38 -18.75
C PHE A 10 29.58 12.59 -18.03
N GLN A 11 28.66 13.24 -18.72
CA GLN A 11 27.92 14.41 -18.28
C GLN A 11 27.05 14.09 -17.06
N ASN A 12 27.08 15.02 -16.11
CA ASN A 12 26.20 15.11 -14.96
C ASN A 12 24.71 15.05 -15.38
N CYS A 13 24.02 13.96 -15.04
CA CYS A 13 22.60 14.02 -14.73
C CYS A 13 22.51 14.18 -13.21
N ALA A 14 22.27 15.41 -12.76
CA ALA A 14 21.94 15.69 -11.37
C ALA A 14 20.52 15.17 -11.10
N SER A 15 20.42 13.98 -10.49
CA SER A 15 19.27 13.60 -9.68
C SER A 15 19.46 14.22 -8.28
N PRO A 16 18.42 14.80 -7.67
CA PRO A 16 18.53 15.33 -6.31
C PRO A 16 18.93 14.18 -5.37
N GLN A 17 20.07 14.33 -4.71
CA GLN A 17 20.63 13.35 -3.79
C GLN A 17 19.68 13.17 -2.60
N MET A 18 18.99 12.03 -2.51
CA MET A 18 18.40 11.52 -1.28
C MET A 18 19.49 10.88 -0.40
N GLU A 19 20.47 11.68 0.02
CA GLU A 19 21.70 11.18 0.66
C GLU A 19 21.51 10.70 2.12
N PHE A 20 20.28 10.70 2.65
CA PHE A 20 19.99 10.30 4.04
C PHE A 20 19.20 8.98 4.20
N ALA A 21 18.76 8.32 3.13
CA ALA A 21 17.96 7.09 3.19
C ALA A 21 18.66 5.83 2.63
N GLU A 22 19.66 5.98 1.76
CA GLU A 22 20.28 4.88 0.99
C GLU A 22 20.91 3.79 1.89
N ALA A 23 21.56 4.17 2.99
CA ALA A 23 22.23 3.21 3.86
C ALA A 23 21.28 2.35 4.71
N LYS A 24 20.05 2.82 4.98
CA LYS A 24 19.05 2.07 5.78
C LYS A 24 18.15 1.22 4.88
N LEU A 25 17.80 1.70 3.70
CA LEU A 25 16.98 1.00 2.71
C LEU A 25 17.67 -0.26 2.16
N GLY A 26 18.98 -0.19 1.89
CA GLY A 26 19.77 -1.37 1.48
C GLY A 26 19.83 -2.48 2.54
N SER A 27 19.71 -2.13 3.83
CA SER A 27 19.62 -3.09 4.95
C SER A 27 18.21 -3.63 5.21
N LEU A 28 17.18 -2.99 4.62
CA LEU A 28 15.76 -3.36 4.73
C LEU A 28 15.25 -4.13 3.51
N GLY A 29 16.15 -4.46 2.57
CA GLY A 29 15.82 -5.22 1.37
C GLY A 29 15.09 -4.41 0.30
N VAL A 30 15.27 -3.10 0.26
CA VAL A 30 14.78 -2.27 -0.86
C VAL A 30 15.82 -2.29 -1.97
N CYS A 31 15.42 -2.81 -3.13
CA CYS A 31 16.32 -3.13 -4.23
C CYS A 31 16.59 -1.92 -5.14
N GLU A 32 17.86 -1.60 -5.36
CA GLU A 32 18.27 -0.77 -6.50
C GLU A 32 18.63 -1.65 -7.71
N GLY A 33 17.88 -1.50 -8.81
CA GLY A 33 18.21 -2.09 -10.11
C GLY A 33 17.46 -3.37 -10.50
N VAL A 34 17.55 -3.71 -11.78
CA VAL A 34 16.73 -4.71 -12.51
C VAL A 34 17.04 -6.18 -12.13
N SER A 35 18.02 -6.44 -11.26
CA SER A 35 18.50 -7.81 -10.96
C SER A 35 18.29 -8.27 -9.52
N CYS A 36 17.52 -7.54 -8.72
CA CYS A 36 17.29 -7.88 -7.32
C CYS A 36 15.92 -8.54 -7.19
N GLU A 37 15.91 -9.87 -7.20
CA GLU A 37 14.69 -10.65 -7.03
C GLU A 37 14.36 -10.70 -5.53
N LEU A 38 13.25 -10.09 -5.12
CA LEU A 38 12.82 -10.17 -3.72
C LEU A 38 12.13 -11.49 -3.44
N THR A 39 12.70 -12.24 -2.51
CA THR A 39 12.13 -13.51 -2.05
C THR A 39 10.75 -13.28 -1.45
N PRO A 40 9.72 -14.04 -1.89
CA PRO A 40 8.42 -14.07 -1.25
C PRO A 40 8.53 -14.31 0.26
N LEU A 41 7.68 -13.63 1.02
CA LEU A 41 7.56 -13.79 2.47
C LEU A 41 6.36 -14.66 2.85
N THR A 42 5.77 -15.32 1.85
CA THR A 42 4.63 -16.20 1.99
C THR A 42 4.81 -17.43 1.11
N PHE A 43 4.25 -18.55 1.55
CA PHE A 43 4.14 -19.78 0.75
C PHE A 43 2.76 -19.93 0.10
N LYS A 44 1.82 -19.05 0.44
CA LYS A 44 0.46 -19.03 -0.09
C LYS A 44 0.07 -17.63 -0.57
N PRO A 45 -0.83 -17.53 -1.56
CA PRO A 45 -1.51 -16.29 -1.86
C PRO A 45 -2.17 -15.70 -0.61
N ALA A 46 -2.09 -14.38 -0.45
CA ALA A 46 -2.68 -13.69 0.69
C ALA A 46 -3.51 -12.49 0.22
N VAL A 47 -4.43 -12.05 1.07
CA VAL A 47 -5.04 -10.72 0.93
C VAL A 47 -4.31 -9.75 1.85
N THR A 48 -3.99 -8.57 1.35
CA THR A 48 -3.36 -7.49 2.11
C THR A 48 -4.12 -6.21 1.85
N THR A 49 -4.55 -5.54 2.91
CA THR A 49 -5.32 -4.29 2.84
C THR A 49 -4.47 -3.17 3.42
N ILE A 50 -4.34 -2.08 2.68
CA ILE A 50 -3.59 -0.86 3.02
C ILE A 50 -4.62 0.27 3.08
N LEU A 51 -4.97 0.72 4.28
CA LEU A 51 -5.97 1.78 4.50
C LEU A 51 -5.37 3.19 4.39
N ILE A 52 -4.40 3.36 3.49
CA ILE A 52 -3.59 4.55 3.32
C ILE A 52 -3.39 4.77 1.81
N ALA A 53 -3.59 6.00 1.34
CA ALA A 53 -3.12 6.44 0.02
C ALA A 53 -1.60 6.56 -0.01
N MET A 54 -0.97 6.11 -1.10
CA MET A 54 0.48 5.92 -1.17
C MET A 54 1.19 6.94 -2.08
N GLY A 55 0.45 7.62 -2.92
CA GLY A 55 0.95 8.51 -3.97
C GLY A 55 0.20 9.84 -4.08
N ASP A 56 -0.49 10.24 -3.03
CA ASP A 56 -1.09 11.57 -2.93
C ASP A 56 0.03 12.62 -2.83
N GLU A 57 0.61 13.05 -3.95
CA GLU A 57 1.57 14.17 -3.96
C GLU A 57 0.85 15.53 -3.79
N SER A 58 -0.48 15.54 -3.65
CA SER A 58 -1.30 16.74 -3.56
C SER A 58 -1.51 17.19 -2.11
N ASP A 59 -0.42 17.55 -1.44
CA ASP A 59 -0.35 18.75 -0.60
C ASP A 59 0.97 18.76 0.17
N ASP A 60 1.48 19.96 0.42
CA ASP A 60 2.69 20.24 1.24
C ASP A 60 2.57 19.77 2.71
N GLN A 61 1.61 18.90 3.04
CA GLN A 61 1.31 18.42 4.37
C GLN A 61 0.92 16.93 4.34
N LEU A 62 1.88 16.09 4.76
CA LEU A 62 1.62 14.81 5.46
C LEU A 62 1.34 13.56 4.60
N VAL A 63 1.93 13.48 3.42
CA VAL A 63 1.99 12.26 2.58
C VAL A 63 2.99 11.25 3.17
N VAL A 64 2.76 9.95 2.93
CA VAL A 64 3.77 8.91 3.19
C VAL A 64 5.03 9.23 2.37
N ASP A 65 6.18 9.38 3.03
CA ASP A 65 7.42 9.68 2.32
C ASP A 65 7.79 8.55 1.34
N GLY A 66 8.45 8.89 0.23
CA GLY A 66 8.66 7.94 -0.85
C GLY A 66 9.47 6.69 -0.46
N ALA A 67 10.38 6.79 0.51
CA ALA A 67 11.14 5.64 1.01
C ALA A 67 10.25 4.69 1.82
N SER A 68 9.43 5.23 2.72
CA SER A 68 8.41 4.47 3.45
C SER A 68 7.39 3.85 2.49
N ALA A 69 6.96 4.60 1.47
CA ALA A 69 6.01 4.15 0.48
C ALA A 69 6.56 2.96 -0.33
N GLN A 70 7.81 3.08 -0.81
CA GLN A 70 8.50 2.01 -1.51
C GLN A 70 8.64 0.76 -0.63
N LEU A 71 9.08 0.93 0.62
CA LEU A 71 9.22 -0.19 1.54
C LEU A 71 7.90 -0.92 1.77
N VAL A 72 6.81 -0.18 2.02
CA VAL A 72 5.47 -0.75 2.18
C VAL A 72 5.08 -1.52 0.92
N ALA A 73 5.20 -0.90 -0.27
CA ALA A 73 4.82 -1.52 -1.53
C ALA A 73 5.57 -2.83 -1.81
N GLU A 74 6.89 -2.83 -1.61
CA GLU A 74 7.71 -4.03 -1.79
C GLU A 74 7.36 -5.12 -0.79
N THR A 75 7.12 -4.73 0.46
CA THR A 75 6.71 -5.62 1.53
C THR A 75 5.39 -6.30 1.22
N VAL A 76 4.35 -5.54 0.88
CA VAL A 76 3.02 -6.10 0.67
C VAL A 76 3.00 -7.06 -0.52
N VAL A 77 3.74 -6.77 -1.61
CA VAL A 77 3.86 -7.69 -2.74
C VAL A 77 4.42 -9.04 -2.31
N ARG A 78 5.50 -9.04 -1.51
CA ARG A 78 6.14 -10.26 -1.01
C ARG A 78 5.24 -11.05 -0.06
N TYR A 79 4.34 -10.37 0.64
CA TYR A 79 3.39 -10.99 1.55
C TYR A 79 2.13 -11.50 0.87
N SER A 80 1.74 -10.89 -0.24
CA SER A 80 0.54 -11.23 -0.99
C SER A 80 0.78 -12.33 -2.01
N SER A 81 1.99 -12.42 -2.57
CA SER A 81 2.33 -13.40 -3.62
C SER A 81 3.42 -14.38 -3.18
N PRO A 82 3.21 -15.71 -3.36
CA PRO A 82 4.26 -16.71 -3.21
C PRO A 82 5.16 -16.84 -4.44
N VAL A 83 4.88 -16.10 -5.51
CA VAL A 83 5.60 -16.16 -6.78
C VAL A 83 6.71 -15.11 -6.79
N LEU A 84 7.92 -15.53 -7.17
CA LEU A 84 9.04 -14.62 -7.41
C LEU A 84 8.74 -13.75 -8.63
N ASN A 85 8.86 -12.43 -8.49
CA ASN A 85 8.53 -11.45 -9.56
C ASN A 85 7.12 -11.66 -10.15
N PRO A 86 6.06 -11.48 -9.35
CA PRO A 86 4.70 -11.73 -9.80
C PRO A 86 4.28 -10.84 -10.96
N LYS A 87 3.44 -11.36 -11.86
CA LYS A 87 2.67 -10.57 -12.80
C LYS A 87 1.55 -9.86 -12.05
N ILE A 88 1.57 -8.53 -12.08
CA ILE A 88 0.64 -7.70 -11.33
C ILE A 88 -0.41 -7.12 -12.28
N LEU A 89 -1.68 -7.30 -11.94
CA LEU A 89 -2.76 -6.49 -12.50
C LEU A 89 -3.05 -5.33 -11.55
N LEU A 90 -2.70 -4.11 -11.96
CA LEU A 90 -3.13 -2.89 -11.27
C LEU A 90 -4.52 -2.49 -11.79
N VAL A 91 -5.53 -2.62 -10.94
CA VAL A 91 -6.91 -2.24 -11.23
C VAL A 91 -7.16 -0.86 -10.64
N VAL A 92 -7.53 0.10 -11.48
CA VAL A 92 -7.95 1.44 -11.06
C VAL A 92 -9.46 1.38 -10.81
N ASP A 93 -9.89 1.61 -9.55
CA ASP A 93 -11.32 1.65 -9.24
C ASP A 93 -12.01 2.75 -10.05
N ARG A 94 -13.20 2.44 -10.55
CA ARG A 94 -13.94 3.37 -11.41
C ARG A 94 -14.36 4.64 -10.67
N GLY A 95 -14.66 4.54 -9.38
CA GLY A 95 -14.99 5.68 -8.53
C GLY A 95 -13.78 6.56 -8.23
N ALA A 96 -12.59 5.96 -8.11
CA ALA A 96 -11.33 6.67 -7.83
C ALA A 96 -10.81 7.53 -8.99
N ALA A 97 -11.22 7.24 -10.23
CA ALA A 97 -10.69 7.90 -11.43
C ALA A 97 -10.84 9.44 -11.44
N THR A 98 -11.66 10.00 -10.56
CA THR A 98 -11.87 11.45 -10.44
C THR A 98 -11.27 12.11 -9.20
N GLU A 99 -10.79 11.36 -8.22
CA GLU A 99 -10.28 11.91 -6.96
C GLU A 99 -8.77 12.11 -6.96
N ASP A 100 -8.00 11.04 -7.15
CA ASP A 100 -6.54 11.13 -7.14
C ASP A 100 -5.90 10.33 -8.30
N PRO A 101 -5.80 10.94 -9.49
CA PRO A 101 -5.12 10.33 -10.62
C PRO A 101 -3.59 10.25 -10.45
N GLU A 102 -3.00 11.00 -9.51
CA GLU A 102 -1.56 10.99 -9.29
C GLU A 102 -1.14 9.80 -8.41
N ASP A 103 -1.96 9.37 -7.44
CA ASP A 103 -1.70 8.17 -6.64
C ASP A 103 -1.54 6.93 -7.52
N THR A 104 -2.45 6.71 -8.47
CA THR A 104 -2.35 5.58 -9.41
C THR A 104 -1.07 5.64 -10.25
N ARG A 105 -0.67 6.83 -10.71
CA ARG A 105 0.57 7.00 -11.47
C ARG A 105 1.78 6.74 -10.61
N TYR A 106 1.81 7.24 -9.40
CA TYR A 106 2.90 7.04 -8.46
C TYR A 106 3.08 5.56 -8.11
N VAL A 107 1.99 4.86 -7.78
CA VAL A 107 1.99 3.41 -7.53
C VAL A 107 2.57 2.66 -8.73
N ARG A 108 2.13 2.98 -9.96
CA ARG A 108 2.60 2.31 -11.18
C ARG A 108 4.05 2.62 -11.52
N ASP A 109 4.38 3.91 -11.66
CA ASP A 109 5.61 4.38 -12.28
C ASP A 109 6.79 4.45 -11.30
N VAL A 110 6.49 4.52 -10.00
CA VAL A 110 7.48 4.59 -8.94
C VAL A 110 7.49 3.27 -8.16
N LEU A 111 6.39 2.95 -7.47
CA LEU A 111 6.39 1.86 -6.49
C LEU A 111 6.51 0.48 -7.12
N LEU A 112 5.84 0.27 -8.25
CA LEU A 112 5.77 -1.01 -8.95
C LEU A 112 6.65 -1.10 -10.19
N LYS A 113 7.50 -0.10 -10.44
CA LYS A 113 8.32 0.04 -11.67
C LYS A 113 9.13 -1.20 -12.06
N ARG A 114 9.48 -2.04 -11.10
CA ARG A 114 10.29 -3.26 -11.32
C ARG A 114 9.48 -4.51 -11.69
N TYR A 115 8.17 -4.50 -11.50
CA TYR A 115 7.31 -5.66 -11.74
C TYR A 115 6.73 -5.64 -13.15
N ASP A 116 6.26 -6.80 -13.63
CA ASP A 116 5.45 -6.90 -14.84
C ASP A 116 4.01 -6.46 -14.50
N VAL A 117 3.75 -5.15 -14.67
CA VAL A 117 2.47 -4.52 -14.33
C VAL A 117 1.63 -4.30 -15.59
N THR A 118 0.43 -4.86 -15.60
CA THR A 118 -0.64 -4.46 -16.53
C THR A 118 -1.64 -3.59 -15.79
N VAL A 119 -2.01 -2.45 -16.38
CA VAL A 119 -3.00 -1.53 -15.79
C VAL A 119 -4.33 -1.68 -16.51
N VAL A 120 -5.43 -1.67 -15.77
CA VAL A 120 -6.79 -1.66 -16.32
C VAL A 120 -7.68 -0.75 -15.49
N ASP A 121 -8.53 0.03 -16.16
CA ASP A 121 -9.67 0.68 -15.51
C ASP A 121 -10.75 -0.36 -15.21
N GLU A 122 -11.31 -0.35 -14.01
CA GLU A 122 -12.39 -1.26 -13.65
C GLU A 122 -13.57 -1.13 -14.63
N PRO A 123 -14.01 -2.24 -15.28
CA PRO A 123 -15.14 -2.21 -16.19
C PRO A 123 -16.42 -1.76 -15.49
N ALA A 124 -17.38 -1.21 -16.23
CA ALA A 124 -18.63 -0.70 -15.66
C ALA A 124 -19.45 -1.73 -14.85
N GLY A 125 -19.28 -3.03 -15.13
CA GLY A 125 -19.91 -4.14 -14.41
C GLY A 125 -19.03 -4.79 -13.32
N GLY A 126 -17.85 -4.23 -13.05
CA GLY A 126 -16.78 -4.85 -12.27
C GLY A 126 -15.90 -5.81 -13.07
N MET A 127 -14.83 -6.26 -12.41
CA MET A 127 -13.94 -7.31 -12.90
C MET A 127 -14.66 -8.66 -12.87
N ALA A 128 -14.40 -9.50 -13.88
CA ALA A 128 -14.78 -10.90 -13.85
C ALA A 128 -13.56 -11.79 -13.54
N LEU A 129 -13.81 -12.95 -12.93
CA LEU A 129 -12.75 -13.89 -12.59
C LEU A 129 -11.88 -14.27 -13.81
N PRO A 130 -12.42 -14.63 -14.99
CA PRO A 130 -11.61 -14.98 -16.16
C PRO A 130 -10.63 -13.89 -16.62
N ASP A 131 -10.92 -12.62 -16.36
CA ASP A 131 -10.07 -11.49 -16.76
C ASP A 131 -8.81 -11.37 -15.89
N ILE A 132 -8.86 -11.93 -14.67
CA ILE A 132 -7.83 -11.79 -13.64
C ILE A 132 -7.02 -13.08 -13.41
N GLU A 133 -7.48 -14.26 -13.84
CA GLU A 133 -6.83 -15.56 -13.53
C GLU A 133 -5.40 -15.72 -14.09
N LYS A 134 -5.05 -14.93 -15.12
CA LYS A 134 -3.72 -14.98 -15.77
C LYS A 134 -2.61 -14.25 -15.02
N TYR A 135 -2.95 -13.53 -13.95
CA TYR A 135 -2.00 -12.78 -13.12
C TYR A 135 -1.71 -13.54 -11.82
N ASP A 136 -0.61 -13.19 -11.17
CA ASP A 136 -0.22 -13.77 -9.88
C ASP A 136 -0.75 -12.94 -8.70
N LEU A 137 -0.89 -11.62 -8.94
CA LEU A 137 -1.26 -10.63 -7.94
C LEU A 137 -2.17 -9.57 -8.56
N ILE A 138 -3.22 -9.21 -7.83
CA ILE A 138 -4.05 -8.06 -8.16
C ILE A 138 -3.75 -6.96 -7.15
N TRP A 139 -3.51 -5.74 -7.63
CA TRP A 139 -3.47 -4.54 -6.81
C TRP A 139 -4.66 -3.68 -7.20
N HIS A 140 -5.67 -3.61 -6.34
CA HIS A 140 -6.82 -2.74 -6.53
C HIS A 140 -6.52 -1.40 -5.85
N ASN A 141 -6.38 -0.36 -6.67
CA ASN A 141 -6.08 0.98 -6.20
C ASN A 141 -7.34 1.84 -6.15
N ASN A 142 -7.62 2.41 -4.98
CA ASN A 142 -8.82 3.17 -4.70
C ASN A 142 -8.57 4.21 -3.58
N PRO A 143 -7.81 5.28 -3.85
CA PRO A 143 -7.23 6.16 -2.83
C PRO A 143 -8.22 7.01 -2.01
N GLY A 144 -9.54 6.96 -2.24
CA GLY A 144 -10.47 7.89 -1.58
C GLY A 144 -11.97 7.57 -1.67
N VAL A 145 -12.37 6.43 -2.28
CA VAL A 145 -13.79 6.06 -2.34
C VAL A 145 -14.04 4.62 -1.94
N PRO A 146 -15.29 4.27 -1.54
CA PRO A 146 -15.66 2.89 -1.31
C PRO A 146 -15.60 2.08 -2.60
N MET A 147 -15.24 0.79 -2.50
CA MET A 147 -15.19 -0.09 -3.69
C MET A 147 -16.51 -0.02 -4.46
N SER A 148 -16.41 0.24 -5.77
CA SER A 148 -17.58 0.56 -6.58
C SER A 148 -18.42 -0.68 -6.94
N SER A 149 -17.78 -1.86 -7.01
CA SER A 149 -18.38 -3.06 -7.58
C SER A 149 -18.31 -4.30 -6.69
N LYS A 150 -19.49 -4.81 -6.30
CA LYS A 150 -19.62 -6.12 -5.64
C LYS A 150 -19.14 -7.27 -6.52
N ASN A 151 -19.23 -7.15 -7.84
CA ASN A 151 -18.76 -8.18 -8.76
C ASN A 151 -17.24 -8.31 -8.71
N THR A 152 -16.53 -7.19 -8.63
CA THR A 152 -15.06 -7.16 -8.43
C THR A 152 -14.68 -7.82 -7.12
N MET A 153 -15.35 -7.48 -6.01
CA MET A 153 -15.15 -8.15 -4.72
C MET A 153 -15.33 -9.68 -4.84
N ASN A 154 -16.41 -10.13 -5.49
CA ASN A 154 -16.66 -11.56 -5.68
C ASN A 154 -15.59 -12.23 -6.56
N ALA A 155 -15.11 -11.55 -7.60
CA ALA A 155 -14.02 -12.04 -8.44
C ALA A 155 -12.73 -12.19 -7.61
N TYR A 156 -12.40 -11.22 -6.75
CA TYR A 156 -11.21 -11.27 -5.89
C TYR A 156 -11.28 -12.37 -4.82
N LEU A 157 -12.48 -12.63 -4.28
CA LEU A 157 -12.72 -13.78 -3.39
C LEU A 157 -12.51 -15.13 -4.12
N GLY A 158 -12.90 -15.22 -5.40
CA GLY A 158 -12.71 -16.41 -6.23
C GLY A 158 -11.29 -16.57 -6.78
N PHE A 159 -10.53 -15.49 -6.88
CA PHE A 159 -9.18 -15.46 -7.46
C PHE A 159 -8.22 -16.32 -6.66
N LYS A 160 -7.34 -17.06 -7.36
CA LYS A 160 -6.36 -17.95 -6.71
C LYS A 160 -5.04 -17.27 -6.41
N GLY A 161 -4.73 -16.12 -7.02
CA GLY A 161 -3.56 -15.32 -6.68
C GLY A 161 -3.79 -14.39 -5.48
N GLY A 162 -2.76 -13.60 -5.19
CA GLY A 162 -2.76 -12.61 -4.12
C GLY A 162 -3.64 -11.41 -4.45
N VAL A 163 -4.14 -10.72 -3.43
CA VAL A 163 -4.92 -9.47 -3.62
C VAL A 163 -4.37 -8.42 -2.67
N ILE A 164 -4.01 -7.27 -3.22
CA ILE A 164 -3.72 -6.05 -2.48
C ILE A 164 -4.87 -5.09 -2.72
N LEU A 165 -5.41 -4.51 -1.66
CA LEU A 165 -6.38 -3.43 -1.70
C LEU A 165 -5.72 -2.20 -1.07
N GLN A 166 -5.72 -1.07 -1.75
CA GLN A 166 -5.12 0.19 -1.27
C GLN A 166 -6.08 1.38 -1.38
N GLY A 167 -6.24 2.14 -0.30
CA GLY A 167 -7.24 3.20 -0.15
C GLY A 167 -7.78 3.32 1.28
N ASP A 168 -8.08 4.53 1.72
CA ASP A 168 -8.58 4.84 3.07
C ASP A 168 -10.06 4.47 3.31
N ASP A 169 -10.88 4.37 2.26
CA ASP A 169 -12.31 4.02 2.29
C ASP A 169 -12.62 2.55 1.92
N LEU A 170 -11.66 1.64 2.10
CA LEU A 170 -11.73 0.26 1.58
C LEU A 170 -12.38 -0.79 2.48
N THR A 171 -12.70 -0.46 3.73
CA THR A 171 -13.35 -1.41 4.65
C THR A 171 -14.83 -1.63 4.36
N TYR A 172 -15.39 -0.88 3.40
CA TYR A 172 -16.75 -1.05 2.89
C TYR A 172 -16.81 -0.79 1.37
N GLY A 173 -17.92 -1.21 0.76
CA GLY A 173 -18.21 -0.96 -0.65
C GLY A 173 -19.51 -0.18 -0.78
N SER A 174 -19.76 0.35 -1.98
CA SER A 174 -20.97 1.13 -2.26
C SER A 174 -22.24 0.24 -2.18
N GLY A 175 -22.81 0.13 -0.98
CA GLY A 175 -24.00 -0.68 -0.69
C GLY A 175 -23.73 -2.16 -0.37
N PHE A 176 -22.49 -2.54 -0.05
CA PHE A 176 -22.13 -3.89 0.35
C PHE A 176 -20.96 -3.93 1.35
N SER A 177 -20.86 -5.02 2.11
CA SER A 177 -19.75 -5.22 3.06
C SER A 177 -18.52 -5.78 2.36
N MET A 178 -17.35 -5.24 2.71
CA MET A 178 -16.03 -5.72 2.27
C MET A 178 -15.38 -6.67 3.28
N GLU A 179 -16.02 -6.93 4.42
CA GLU A 179 -15.44 -7.68 5.55
C GLU A 179 -14.89 -9.06 5.16
N ALA A 180 -15.58 -9.76 4.26
CA ALA A 180 -15.15 -11.08 3.79
C ALA A 180 -13.84 -11.03 2.97
N LEU A 181 -13.55 -9.90 2.32
CA LEU A 181 -12.37 -9.71 1.50
C LEU A 181 -11.25 -8.99 2.26
N THR A 182 -11.55 -7.96 3.05
CA THR A 182 -10.52 -7.22 3.80
C THR A 182 -10.12 -7.91 5.10
N GLY A 183 -11.01 -8.77 5.64
CA GLY A 183 -10.90 -9.29 7.00
C GLY A 183 -11.15 -8.23 8.08
N LEU A 184 -11.63 -7.05 7.71
CA LEU A 184 -11.90 -5.91 8.59
C LEU A 184 -13.39 -5.59 8.63
N ARG A 185 -13.90 -5.36 9.84
CA ARG A 185 -15.24 -4.82 10.05
C ARG A 185 -15.16 -3.31 10.11
N HIS A 186 -15.81 -2.65 9.15
CA HIS A 186 -15.98 -1.20 9.14
C HIS A 186 -16.79 -0.70 10.35
N ILE A 187 -16.38 0.44 10.90
CA ILE A 187 -17.07 1.14 11.99
C ILE A 187 -17.53 2.51 11.48
N ASP A 188 -16.60 3.30 10.94
CA ASP A 188 -16.81 4.62 10.32
C ASP A 188 -15.58 4.99 9.46
N ASN A 189 -15.66 6.06 8.65
CA ASN A 189 -14.58 6.50 7.74
C ASN A 189 -13.33 7.03 8.45
N GLY A 190 -13.38 7.24 9.78
CA GLY A 190 -12.20 7.60 10.55
C GLY A 190 -11.71 9.03 10.38
N THR A 191 -12.56 9.94 9.91
CA THR A 191 -12.30 11.39 9.78
C THR A 191 -11.92 12.09 11.09
N SER A 192 -12.16 11.46 12.24
CA SER A 192 -11.67 11.95 13.53
C SER A 192 -11.32 10.84 14.53
N VAL A 193 -10.44 11.20 15.47
CA VAL A 193 -10.05 10.39 16.64
C VAL A 193 -10.40 11.16 17.91
N THR A 194 -11.04 10.51 18.89
CA THR A 194 -11.36 11.16 20.16
C THR A 194 -10.44 10.66 21.27
N CYS A 195 -9.61 11.56 21.80
CA CYS A 195 -8.65 11.22 22.84
C CYS A 195 -8.69 12.18 24.03
N GLY A 196 -8.86 11.63 25.24
CA GLY A 196 -8.99 12.42 26.47
C GLY A 196 -10.17 13.41 26.45
N GLY A 197 -11.24 13.08 25.71
CA GLY A 197 -12.41 13.94 25.54
C GLY A 197 -12.26 15.05 24.49
N ARG A 198 -11.12 15.13 23.79
CA ARG A 198 -10.89 16.03 22.66
C ARG A 198 -10.94 15.27 21.34
N SER A 199 -11.57 15.85 20.33
CA SER A 199 -11.56 15.32 18.96
C SER A 199 -10.40 15.91 18.15
N TYR A 200 -9.76 15.06 17.34
CA TYR A 200 -8.67 15.37 16.42
C TYR A 200 -9.14 15.01 15.01
N HIS A 201 -9.13 15.99 14.11
CA HIS A 201 -9.60 15.87 12.73
C HIS A 201 -8.48 15.36 11.82
N HIS A 202 -8.81 14.49 10.87
CA HIS A 202 -7.84 13.83 10.00
C HIS A 202 -8.27 13.78 8.52
N ASP A 203 -9.37 14.42 8.13
CA ASP A 203 -9.96 14.30 6.78
C ASP A 203 -9.39 15.30 5.76
N ASN A 204 -9.29 14.86 4.50
CA ASN A 204 -8.85 15.58 3.30
C ASN A 204 -7.53 16.35 3.46
N ASN A 205 -6.52 15.75 4.09
CA ASN A 205 -5.23 16.38 4.41
C ASN A 205 -5.33 17.70 5.23
N GLY A 206 -6.52 18.06 5.71
CA GLY A 206 -6.81 19.35 6.38
C GLY A 206 -6.67 19.31 7.90
N GLY A 207 -6.06 18.25 8.44
CA GLY A 207 -6.10 17.91 9.85
C GLY A 207 -4.74 17.66 10.52
N GLU A 208 -4.78 16.93 11.64
CA GLU A 208 -3.57 16.37 12.23
C GLU A 208 -3.12 15.12 11.44
N SER A 209 -1.86 14.70 11.60
CA SER A 209 -1.40 13.43 11.01
C SER A 209 -1.52 12.27 11.98
N TYR A 210 -1.87 11.11 11.43
CA TYR A 210 -1.59 9.83 12.05
C TYR A 210 -0.08 9.60 12.17
N ARG A 211 0.33 8.98 13.28
CA ARG A 211 1.60 8.28 13.39
C ARG A 211 1.35 6.83 13.00
N VAL A 212 1.88 6.40 11.86
CA VAL A 212 1.77 5.02 11.39
C VAL A 212 3.02 4.28 11.84
N THR A 213 2.85 3.16 12.53
CA THR A 213 3.94 2.33 13.03
C THR A 213 3.84 0.94 12.41
N LEU A 214 4.82 0.62 11.57
CA LEU A 214 5.05 -0.69 11.00
C LEU A 214 5.93 -1.51 11.93
N ASP A 215 5.49 -2.74 12.20
CA ASP A 215 6.29 -3.72 12.90
C ASP A 215 7.25 -4.38 11.91
N ALA A 216 8.49 -3.87 11.78
CA ALA A 216 9.42 -4.39 10.79
C ALA A 216 9.79 -5.86 11.04
N GLY A 217 9.63 -6.36 12.27
CA GLY A 217 9.87 -7.77 12.60
C GLY A 217 8.82 -8.67 11.95
N LYS A 218 7.57 -8.19 11.86
CA LYS A 218 6.50 -8.84 11.10
C LYS A 218 6.59 -8.63 9.60
N ILE A 219 7.50 -7.79 9.12
CA ILE A 219 7.61 -7.37 7.71
C ILE A 219 8.87 -7.91 7.02
N THR A 220 10.00 -7.88 7.71
CA THR A 220 11.30 -8.29 7.16
C THR A 220 11.72 -9.66 7.67
N GLY A 221 11.13 -10.14 8.77
CA GLY A 221 11.55 -11.37 9.45
C GLY A 221 12.93 -11.28 10.12
N GLU A 222 13.66 -10.19 9.94
CA GLU A 222 15.07 -10.06 10.31
C GLU A 222 15.37 -8.83 11.18
N VAL A 223 14.59 -7.75 11.04
CA VAL A 223 14.84 -6.48 11.75
C VAL A 223 13.69 -6.19 12.71
N SER A 224 13.99 -6.07 14.00
CA SER A 224 13.00 -5.77 15.06
C SER A 224 12.67 -4.29 15.23
N ASP A 225 13.18 -3.43 14.35
CA ASP A 225 13.00 -1.99 14.49
C ASP A 225 11.60 -1.57 14.04
N LEU A 226 10.98 -0.66 14.79
CA LEU A 226 9.72 -0.06 14.33
C LEU A 226 10.04 0.96 13.24
N ILE A 227 9.27 0.89 12.16
CA ILE A 227 9.32 1.89 11.09
C ILE A 227 8.13 2.81 11.29
N GLU A 228 8.41 4.11 11.32
CA GLU A 228 7.40 5.12 11.63
C GLU A 228 7.39 6.19 10.55
N PHE A 229 6.19 6.52 10.08
CA PHE A 229 5.95 7.66 9.20
C PHE A 229 4.65 8.38 9.59
N ARG A 230 4.44 9.55 8.98
CA ARG A 230 3.23 10.35 9.15
C ARG A 230 2.29 10.15 7.96
N TYR A 231 1.00 10.17 8.24
CA TYR A 231 -0.05 10.12 7.22
C TYR A 231 -1.12 11.16 7.55
N GLY A 232 -1.50 11.97 6.56
CA GLY A 232 -2.27 13.19 6.69
C GLY A 232 -3.76 13.06 6.47
N ASN A 233 -4.19 11.98 5.82
CA ASN A 233 -5.58 11.76 5.48
C ASN A 233 -6.27 10.84 6.49
N ASP A 234 -7.57 10.66 6.33
CA ASP A 234 -8.35 9.76 7.14
C ASP A 234 -8.01 8.30 6.83
N ILE A 235 -8.29 7.46 7.82
CA ILE A 235 -8.08 6.02 7.74
C ILE A 235 -9.33 5.41 8.33
N ASP A 236 -10.02 4.58 7.54
CA ASP A 236 -11.17 3.81 7.95
C ASP A 236 -11.02 3.27 9.39
N ASN A 237 -11.93 3.68 10.26
CA ASN A 237 -12.04 3.11 11.59
C ASN A 237 -12.60 1.70 11.46
N SER A 238 -11.79 0.72 11.85
CA SER A 238 -12.14 -0.68 11.65
C SER A 238 -11.59 -1.57 12.74
N SER A 239 -12.16 -2.77 12.83
CA SER A 239 -11.72 -3.81 13.75
C SER A 239 -11.48 -5.13 13.02
N PRO A 240 -10.54 -5.98 13.49
CA PRO A 240 -10.38 -7.32 12.95
C PRO A 240 -11.69 -8.12 12.97
N ALA A 241 -12.04 -8.72 11.83
CA ALA A 241 -13.21 -9.57 11.67
C ALA A 241 -12.88 -11.06 11.59
N ARG A 242 -11.60 -11.42 11.55
CA ARG A 242 -11.12 -12.81 11.51
C ARG A 242 -9.97 -13.04 12.50
N PRO A 243 -9.87 -14.23 13.12
CA PRO A 243 -8.91 -14.50 14.19
C PRO A 243 -7.45 -14.62 13.71
N ASP A 244 -7.25 -14.92 12.44
CA ASP A 244 -5.95 -15.07 11.79
C ASP A 244 -5.51 -13.81 11.02
N LEU A 245 -6.24 -12.70 11.17
CA LEU A 245 -5.82 -11.41 10.61
C LEU A 245 -4.55 -10.92 11.31
N MET A 246 -3.50 -10.75 10.55
CA MET A 246 -2.27 -10.12 11.02
C MET A 246 -2.32 -8.62 10.78
N ILE A 247 -2.13 -7.84 11.85
CA ILE A 247 -1.94 -6.39 11.74
C ILE A 247 -0.44 -6.12 11.60
N LEU A 248 -0.06 -5.58 10.44
CA LEU A 248 1.32 -5.21 10.07
C LEU A 248 1.64 -3.78 10.49
N ALA A 249 0.63 -2.90 10.47
CA ALA A 249 0.77 -1.51 10.87
C ALA A 249 -0.43 -1.02 11.67
N TYR A 250 -0.16 -0.18 12.67
CA TYR A 250 -1.18 0.60 13.37
C TYR A 250 -1.01 2.08 13.07
N ALA A 251 -2.13 2.78 12.92
CA ALA A 251 -2.19 4.24 12.92
C ALA A 251 -2.67 4.75 14.29
N GLN A 252 -1.99 5.76 14.81
CA GLN A 252 -2.36 6.45 16.05
C GLN A 252 -2.58 7.94 15.74
N GLY A 253 -3.82 8.40 15.92
CA GLY A 253 -4.20 9.80 15.75
C GLY A 253 -4.08 10.59 17.06
N GLY A 254 -3.88 11.90 16.94
CA GLY A 254 -3.77 12.81 18.09
C GLY A 254 -2.41 12.78 18.80
N PRO A 255 -2.35 13.25 20.07
CA PRO A 255 -1.11 13.39 20.81
C PRO A 255 -0.49 12.04 21.17
N SER A 256 0.80 12.02 21.52
CA SER A 256 1.53 10.80 21.90
C SER A 256 0.90 10.03 23.08
N ALA A 257 0.19 10.73 23.97
CA ALA A 257 -0.56 10.13 25.08
C ALA A 257 -1.82 9.39 24.63
N CYS A 258 -2.23 9.52 23.37
CA CYS A 258 -3.39 8.83 22.86
C CYS A 258 -3.12 7.34 22.70
N THR A 259 -3.98 6.50 23.29
CA THR A 259 -3.84 5.05 23.21
C THR A 259 -4.71 4.43 22.13
N GLU A 260 -5.60 5.20 21.51
CA GLU A 260 -6.44 4.72 20.41
C GLU A 260 -5.55 4.43 19.19
N LYS A 261 -5.65 3.20 18.69
CA LYS A 261 -4.93 2.73 17.52
C LYS A 261 -5.90 2.02 16.60
N ARG A 262 -5.73 2.23 15.31
CA ARG A 262 -6.53 1.58 14.27
C ARG A 262 -5.62 0.76 13.36
N PRO A 263 -6.05 -0.41 12.87
CA PRO A 263 -5.30 -1.13 11.86
C PRO A 263 -5.14 -0.25 10.62
N ALA A 264 -3.92 -0.13 10.11
CA ALA A 264 -3.65 0.63 8.88
C ALA A 264 -3.21 -0.29 7.73
N ILE A 265 -2.46 -1.35 8.06
CA ILE A 265 -2.08 -2.39 7.11
C ILE A 265 -2.34 -3.73 7.76
N VAL A 266 -3.14 -4.56 7.09
CA VAL A 266 -3.49 -5.90 7.56
C VAL A 266 -3.32 -6.96 6.48
N ARG A 267 -3.19 -8.21 6.90
CA ARG A 267 -3.00 -9.35 6.00
C ARG A 267 -3.64 -10.62 6.56
N TYR A 268 -4.11 -11.49 5.67
CA TYR A 268 -4.37 -12.89 5.99
C TYR A 268 -4.06 -13.80 4.79
N GLU A 269 -3.70 -15.06 5.04
CA GLU A 269 -3.48 -16.05 3.97
C GLU A 269 -4.80 -16.57 3.41
N LYS A 270 -4.86 -16.77 2.09
CA LYS A 270 -6.02 -17.38 1.43
C LYS A 270 -5.99 -18.89 1.64
N ASP A 271 -7.18 -19.47 1.77
CA ASP A 271 -7.38 -20.91 1.91
C ASP A 271 -7.13 -21.69 0.61
#